data_AF-A0A3S4IX69-F1
#
_entry.id   AF-A0A3S4IX69-F1
#
_cell.length_a   1.000
_cell.length_b   1.000
_cell.length_c   1.000
_cell.angle_alpha   90.00
_cell.angle_beta   90.00
_cell.angle_gamma   90.00
#
_symmetry.space_group_name_H-M   'P 1'
#
loop_
_entity.id
_entity.type
_entity.pdbx_description
1 polymer ?
#
loop_
_entity_poly.entity_id
_entity_poly.type
_entity_poly.pdbx_seq_one_letter_code
_entity_poly.pdbx_strand_id
1 'polypeptide(L)'
;MDLVALRQELEAFIEQTTPVLPATEEERDTQPTLSFQRVLQRAVFHVQSSGRSEVTGANVLVAIFSEQESQAAYLLRKHEVSRLDVVNFISHGTRKDEPSQSSDNSGSQPGNEEQAGGGGTYGKLHHQPQSACSRRRH
;
A
#
# COMPACT_ATOMS: atom_id res chain seq x y z
N MET A 1 -16.64 8.94 8.59
CA MET A 1 -15.84 9.91 7.85
C MET A 1 -16.76 10.75 6.96
N ASP A 2 -16.71 12.08 7.08
CA ASP A 2 -17.48 13.01 6.24
C ASP A 2 -16.64 13.43 5.03
N LEU A 3 -17.01 12.90 3.85
CA LEU A 3 -16.33 13.18 2.59
C LEU A 3 -16.52 14.63 2.11
N VAL A 4 -17.62 15.29 2.48
CA VAL A 4 -17.89 16.68 2.09
C VAL A 4 -16.99 17.61 2.90
N ALA A 5 -16.91 17.38 4.22
CA ALA A 5 -16.03 18.14 5.10
C ALA A 5 -14.54 17.94 4.75
N LEU A 6 -14.06 16.71 4.53
CA LEU A 6 -12.67 16.49 4.11
C LEU A 6 -12.37 17.19 2.78
N ARG A 7 -13.29 17.13 1.81
CA ARG A 7 -13.13 17.78 0.51
C ARG A 7 -12.96 19.28 0.66
N GLN A 8 -13.84 19.94 1.42
CA GLN A 8 -13.77 21.38 1.67
C GLN A 8 -12.45 21.79 2.35
N GLU A 9 -11.97 21.00 3.32
CA GLU A 9 -10.68 21.26 3.98
C GLU A 9 -9.48 21.09 3.04
N LEU A 10 -9.53 20.12 2.12
CA LEU A 10 -8.49 19.90 1.10
C LEU A 10 -8.50 21.02 0.05
N GLU A 11 -9.66 21.39 -0.48
CA GLU A 11 -9.82 22.48 -1.47
C GLU A 11 -9.30 23.80 -0.89
N ALA A 12 -9.76 24.18 0.32
CA ALA A 12 -9.31 25.39 0.99
C ALA A 12 -7.79 25.41 1.27
N PHE A 13 -7.19 24.27 1.65
CA PHE A 13 -5.74 24.19 1.85
C PHE A 13 -4.96 24.32 0.54
N ILE A 14 -5.43 23.70 -0.55
CA ILE A 14 -4.80 23.77 -1.87
C ILE A 14 -4.81 25.23 -2.36
N GLU A 15 -5.95 25.91 -2.30
CA GLU A 15 -6.08 27.31 -2.71
C GLU A 15 -5.20 28.26 -1.89
N GLN A 16 -5.06 28.03 -0.58
CA GLN A 16 -4.28 28.90 0.31
C GLN A 16 -2.76 28.67 0.23
N THR A 17 -2.31 27.50 -0.23
CA THR A 17 -0.88 27.11 -0.16
C THR A 17 -0.22 26.81 -1.49
N THR A 18 -0.98 26.72 -2.58
CA THR A 18 -0.44 26.47 -3.93
C THR A 18 -0.18 27.78 -4.67
N PRO A 19 1.06 28.13 -5.01
CA PRO A 19 1.34 29.33 -5.82
C PRO A 19 0.71 29.23 -7.21
N VAL A 20 0.03 30.28 -7.65
CA VAL A 20 -0.55 30.39 -8.99
C VAL A 20 0.52 30.91 -9.95
N LEU A 21 0.64 30.30 -11.13
CA LEU A 21 1.57 30.75 -12.18
C LEU A 21 1.09 32.08 -12.78
N PRO A 22 2.00 33.04 -13.07
CA PRO A 22 1.62 34.29 -13.74
C PRO A 22 1.06 34.02 -15.14
N ALA A 23 0.00 34.75 -15.53
CA ALA A 23 -0.57 34.65 -16.88
C ALA A 23 0.40 35.03 -18.02
N THR A 24 1.55 35.63 -17.68
CA THR A 24 2.64 35.96 -18.61
C THR A 24 3.61 34.79 -18.87
N GLU A 25 3.47 33.67 -18.16
CA GLU A 25 4.35 32.49 -18.28
C GLU A 25 3.60 31.32 -18.95
N GLU A 26 2.96 31.58 -20.11
CA GLU A 26 2.09 30.63 -20.83
C GLU A 26 2.77 29.30 -21.23
N GLU A 27 4.10 29.25 -21.31
CA GLU A 27 4.87 28.03 -21.63
C GLU A 27 5.20 27.14 -20.41
N ARG A 28 4.73 27.47 -19.19
CA ARG A 28 5.08 26.71 -17.98
C ARG A 28 3.95 25.82 -17.47
N ASP A 29 4.15 24.51 -17.59
CA ASP A 29 3.30 23.50 -16.95
C ASP A 29 3.53 23.42 -15.43
N THR A 30 2.44 23.16 -14.69
CA THR A 30 2.49 22.79 -13.27
C THR A 30 3.32 21.51 -13.06
N GLN A 31 4.31 21.56 -12.17
CA GLN A 31 5.18 20.41 -11.89
C GLN A 31 4.70 19.63 -10.66
N PRO A 32 4.71 18.28 -10.70
CA PRO A 32 4.37 17.46 -9.54
C PRO A 32 5.41 17.60 -8.43
N THR A 33 4.96 17.68 -7.18
CA THR A 33 5.85 17.75 -6.02
C THR A 33 6.58 16.43 -5.77
N LEU A 34 7.71 16.50 -5.05
CA LEU A 34 8.43 15.29 -4.61
C LEU A 34 7.55 14.35 -3.76
N SER A 35 6.66 14.87 -2.93
CA SER A 35 5.73 14.05 -2.14
C SER A 35 4.71 13.32 -3.04
N PHE A 36 4.15 14.00 -4.05
CA PHE A 36 3.27 13.39 -5.04
C PHE A 36 3.96 12.26 -5.80
N GLN A 37 5.17 12.49 -6.30
CA GLN A 37 5.98 11.47 -6.98
C GLN A 37 6.25 10.26 -6.08
N ARG A 38 6.65 10.48 -4.82
CA ARG A 38 6.88 9.40 -3.84
C ARG A 38 5.62 8.59 -3.54
N VAL A 39 4.45 9.23 -3.46
CA VAL A 39 3.17 8.54 -3.24
C VAL A 39 2.88 7.58 -4.39
N LEU A 40 2.96 8.04 -5.65
CA LEU A 40 2.73 7.18 -6.82
C LEU A 40 3.76 6.04 -6.89
N GLN A 41 5.05 6.34 -6.71
CA GLN A 41 6.11 5.33 -6.72
C GLN A 41 5.92 4.26 -5.64
N ARG A 42 5.55 4.64 -4.40
CA ARG A 42 5.26 3.68 -3.33
C ARG A 42 4.03 2.82 -3.63
N ALA A 43 2.97 3.39 -4.21
CA ALA A 43 1.78 2.64 -4.60
C ALA A 43 2.12 1.58 -5.67
N VAL A 44 2.85 1.97 -6.73
CA VAL A 44 3.32 1.07 -7.79
C VAL A 44 4.21 -0.04 -7.22
N PHE A 45 5.22 0.32 -6.43
CA PHE A 45 6.16 -0.66 -5.85
C PHE A 45 5.45 -1.64 -4.88
N HIS A 46 4.47 -1.17 -4.10
CA HIS A 46 3.70 -2.03 -3.21
C HIS A 46 2.88 -3.08 -3.97
N VAL A 47 2.21 -2.67 -5.06
CA VAL A 47 1.44 -3.57 -5.91
C VAL A 47 2.36 -4.59 -6.58
N GLN A 48 3.46 -4.15 -7.19
CA GLN A 48 4.44 -5.02 -7.85
C GLN A 48 5.06 -6.04 -6.89
N SER A 49 5.47 -5.61 -5.68
CA SER A 49 6.02 -6.51 -4.66
C SER A 49 5.00 -7.49 -4.08
N SER A 50 3.69 -7.21 -4.21
CA SER A 50 2.60 -8.15 -3.86
C SER A 50 2.26 -9.16 -4.96
N GLY A 51 2.96 -9.14 -6.11
CA GLY A 51 2.68 -10.01 -7.25
C GLY A 51 1.43 -9.63 -8.04
N ARG A 52 0.86 -8.44 -7.80
CA ARG A 52 -0.30 -7.90 -8.51
C ARG A 52 0.16 -6.96 -9.63
N SER A 53 -0.67 -6.82 -10.67
CA SER A 53 -0.40 -5.96 -11.84
C SER A 53 -1.11 -4.60 -11.79
N GLU A 54 -2.26 -4.50 -11.11
CA GLU A 54 -3.13 -3.32 -11.16
C GLU A 54 -2.97 -2.40 -9.94
N VAL A 55 -2.70 -1.11 -10.20
CA VAL A 55 -2.60 -0.07 -9.17
C VAL A 55 -3.90 0.72 -9.10
N THR A 56 -4.81 0.30 -8.22
CA THR A 56 -6.04 1.05 -7.93
C THR A 56 -5.79 2.24 -6.99
N GLY A 57 -6.70 3.21 -6.97
CA GLY A 57 -6.63 4.38 -6.08
C GLY A 57 -6.58 4.06 -4.58
N ALA A 58 -7.03 2.87 -4.17
CA ALA A 58 -6.89 2.42 -2.77
C ALA A 58 -5.41 2.23 -2.37
N ASN A 59 -4.56 1.75 -3.30
CA ASN A 59 -3.12 1.65 -3.07
C ASN A 59 -2.47 3.03 -2.92
N VAL A 60 -2.94 4.01 -3.71
CA VAL A 60 -2.50 5.42 -3.62
C VAL A 60 -2.90 6.01 -2.27
N LEU A 61 -4.12 5.76 -1.79
CA LEU A 61 -4.57 6.19 -0.46
C LEU A 61 -3.70 5.61 0.68
N VAL A 62 -3.36 4.32 0.62
CA VAL A 62 -2.40 3.71 1.58
C VAL A 62 -1.02 4.37 1.49
N ALA A 63 -0.57 4.72 0.28
CA ALA A 63 0.72 5.39 0.07
C ALA A 63 0.74 6.84 0.60
N ILE A 64 -0.38 7.57 0.59
CA ILE A 64 -0.50 8.92 1.17
C ILE A 64 -0.16 8.90 2.67
N PHE A 65 -0.60 7.89 3.43
CA PHE A 65 -0.24 7.74 4.85
C PHE A 65 1.28 7.59 5.10
N SER A 66 2.08 7.31 4.07
CA SER A 66 3.56 7.26 4.18
C SER A 66 4.20 8.65 4.13
N GLU A 67 3.48 9.69 3.71
CA GLU A 67 3.92 11.08 3.74
C GLU A 67 3.44 11.74 5.06
N GLN A 68 4.07 11.35 6.17
CA GLN A 68 3.62 11.67 7.54
C GLN A 68 3.47 13.18 7.83
N GLU A 69 4.31 14.00 7.19
CA GLU A 69 4.37 15.46 7.29
C GLU A 69 3.42 16.17 6.31
N SER A 70 2.69 15.43 5.46
CA SER A 70 1.75 16.02 4.51
C SER A 70 0.42 16.40 5.17
N GLN A 71 -0.16 17.50 4.70
CA GLN A 71 -1.49 17.93 5.12
C GLN A 71 -2.55 16.86 4.80
N ALA A 72 -2.42 16.12 3.71
CA ALA A 72 -3.32 15.02 3.37
C ALA A 72 -3.31 13.92 4.45
N ALA A 73 -2.14 13.49 4.91
CA ALA A 73 -2.03 12.51 6.00
C ALA A 73 -2.52 13.08 7.35
N TYR A 74 -2.34 14.39 7.61
CA TYR A 74 -2.94 15.06 8.77
C TYR A 74 -4.48 15.04 8.70
N LEU A 75 -5.08 15.49 7.60
CA LEU A 75 -6.53 15.59 7.45
C LEU A 75 -7.22 14.22 7.46
N LEU A 76 -6.63 13.18 6.87
CA LEU A 76 -7.15 11.81 6.97
C LEU A 76 -7.22 11.33 8.43
N ARG A 77 -6.18 11.59 9.23
CA ARG A 77 -6.17 11.27 10.67
C ARG A 77 -7.17 12.12 11.46
N LYS A 78 -7.33 13.41 11.12
CA LYS A 78 -8.32 14.32 11.72
C LYS A 78 -9.76 13.82 11.49
N HIS A 79 -10.02 13.22 10.33
CA HIS A 79 -11.30 12.59 9.95
C HIS A 79 -11.41 11.12 10.37
N GLU A 80 -10.61 10.69 11.36
CA GLU A 80 -10.60 9.35 11.97
C GLU A 80 -10.32 8.19 11.00
N VAL A 81 -9.66 8.46 9.87
CA VAL A 81 -9.22 7.41 8.93
C VAL A 81 -7.79 7.00 9.27
N SER A 82 -7.58 5.77 9.73
CA SER A 82 -6.24 5.23 9.92
C SER A 82 -5.74 4.46 8.70
N ARG A 83 -4.42 4.34 8.56
CA ARG A 83 -3.79 3.47 7.56
C ARG A 83 -4.21 2.00 7.74
N LEU A 84 -4.45 1.57 8.98
CA LEU A 84 -4.82 0.19 9.30
C LEU A 84 -6.21 -0.14 8.74
N ASP A 85 -7.18 0.78 8.85
CA ASP A 85 -8.55 0.59 8.36
C ASP A 85 -8.55 0.39 6.84
N VAL A 86 -7.81 1.24 6.12
CA VAL A 86 -7.69 1.16 4.64
C VAL A 86 -6.99 -0.13 4.21
N VAL A 87 -5.92 -0.55 4.90
CA VAL A 87 -5.24 -1.82 4.60
C VAL A 87 -6.16 -3.02 4.87
N ASN A 88 -6.84 -3.05 6.02
CA ASN A 88 -7.78 -4.11 6.38
C ASN A 88 -8.92 -4.24 5.36
N PHE A 89 -9.47 -3.09 4.92
CA PHE A 89 -10.49 -3.00 3.89
C PHE A 89 -10.01 -3.55 2.54
N ILE A 90 -8.81 -3.20 2.09
CA ILE A 90 -8.21 -3.75 0.85
C ILE A 90 -7.96 -5.26 0.96
N SER A 91 -7.59 -5.76 2.15
CA SER A 91 -7.28 -7.17 2.37
C SER A 91 -8.51 -8.09 2.40
N HIS A 92 -9.65 -7.60 2.87
CA HIS A 92 -10.86 -8.42 3.10
C HIS A 92 -12.05 -8.05 2.21
N GLY A 93 -12.01 -6.88 1.56
CA GLY A 93 -13.06 -6.36 0.69
C GLY A 93 -14.30 -5.88 1.45
N THR A 94 -15.18 -5.18 0.74
CA THR A 94 -16.52 -4.86 1.24
C THR A 94 -17.38 -6.12 1.28
N ARG A 95 -17.51 -6.75 2.46
CA ARG A 95 -18.76 -7.45 2.78
C ARG A 95 -19.83 -6.40 3.07
N LYS A 96 -20.42 -5.87 2.00
CA LYS A 96 -21.59 -5.02 2.08
C LYS A 96 -22.82 -5.86 1.70
N ASP A 97 -23.68 -6.04 2.70
CA ASP A 97 -25.06 -6.53 2.59
C ASP A 97 -25.24 -7.99 2.11
N GLU A 98 -24.99 -8.95 3.00
CA GLU A 98 -25.67 -10.26 3.03
C GLU A 98 -25.99 -10.62 4.50
N PRO A 99 -27.27 -10.84 4.87
CA PRO A 99 -27.65 -11.15 6.25
C PRO A 99 -27.44 -12.63 6.57
N SER A 100 -26.43 -12.91 7.40
CA SER A 100 -26.31 -14.11 8.23
C SER A 100 -26.48 -15.48 7.55
N GLN A 101 -25.35 -16.15 7.29
CA GLN A 101 -25.23 -17.56 7.65
C GLN A 101 -23.98 -17.80 8.50
N SER A 102 -24.22 -18.12 9.76
CA SER A 102 -23.26 -18.75 10.66
C SER A 102 -22.90 -20.14 10.15
N SER A 103 -21.72 -20.29 9.57
CA SER A 103 -21.09 -21.59 9.35
C SER A 103 -20.11 -21.90 10.48
N ASP A 104 -20.67 -22.28 11.63
CA ASP A 104 -19.99 -23.20 12.53
C ASP A 104 -19.61 -24.44 11.72
N ASN A 105 -18.32 -24.66 11.49
CA ASN A 105 -17.81 -25.93 11.01
C ASN A 105 -16.81 -26.49 12.02
N SER A 106 -17.36 -27.01 13.11
CA SER A 106 -16.61 -27.86 14.03
C SER A 106 -16.14 -29.14 13.32
N GLY A 107 -14.84 -29.37 13.32
CA GLY A 107 -14.20 -30.69 13.41
C GLY A 107 -14.58 -31.76 12.38
N SER A 108 -13.60 -32.11 11.52
CA SER A 108 -13.41 -33.49 11.06
C SER A 108 -11.96 -33.71 10.59
N GLN A 109 -11.15 -34.36 11.44
CA GLN A 109 -10.08 -35.24 10.96
C GLN A 109 -10.71 -36.50 10.36
N PRO A 110 -10.11 -37.06 9.30
CA PRO A 110 -9.26 -38.25 9.48
C PRO A 110 -7.87 -38.04 8.83
N GLY A 111 -6.79 -38.74 9.20
CA GLY A 111 -6.69 -40.01 9.94
C GLY A 111 -6.42 -41.16 8.97
N ASN A 112 -5.16 -41.37 8.60
CA ASN A 112 -4.71 -42.51 7.79
C ASN A 112 -3.16 -42.69 7.84
N GLU A 113 -2.69 -43.83 8.35
CA GLU A 113 -1.27 -44.12 8.60
C GLU A 113 -0.93 -45.59 8.21
N GLU A 114 0.29 -46.01 7.87
CA GLU A 114 1.59 -45.29 7.78
C GLU A 114 2.10 -45.26 6.30
N GLN A 115 3.02 -46.06 5.73
CA GLN A 115 4.01 -46.99 6.29
C GLN A 115 5.34 -47.07 5.49
N ALA A 116 6.46 -47.00 6.22
CA ALA A 116 7.80 -47.54 5.95
C ALA A 116 8.79 -46.81 5.02
N GLY A 117 9.98 -46.50 5.59
CA GLY A 117 11.23 -47.06 5.04
C GLY A 117 12.45 -46.14 4.85
N GLY A 118 13.52 -46.38 5.62
CA GLY A 118 14.91 -46.10 5.21
C GLY A 118 15.59 -44.85 5.78
N GLY A 119 16.68 -45.03 6.55
CA GLY A 119 17.46 -43.94 7.15
C GLY A 119 18.70 -43.52 6.33
N GLY A 120 19.34 -42.40 6.73
CA GLY A 120 20.54 -41.88 6.05
C GLY A 120 21.15 -40.61 6.65
N THR A 121 21.92 -40.77 7.73
CA THR A 121 23.11 -39.97 8.17
C THR A 121 23.28 -38.47 7.83
N TYR A 122 23.57 -37.69 8.89
CA TYR A 122 24.12 -36.33 8.95
C TYR A 122 25.12 -35.89 7.85
N GLY A 123 25.02 -34.63 7.39
CA GLY A 123 26.12 -34.00 6.61
C GLY A 123 25.94 -32.53 6.17
N LYS A 124 26.76 -31.65 6.76
CA LYS A 124 27.26 -30.34 6.24
C LYS A 124 26.34 -29.11 6.08
N LEU A 125 26.65 -28.11 6.89
CA LEU A 125 26.45 -26.68 6.61
C LEU A 125 27.38 -26.21 5.48
N HIS A 126 26.95 -25.23 4.67
CA HIS A 126 27.79 -24.23 3.97
C HIS A 126 26.86 -23.06 3.54
N HIS A 127 26.72 -22.00 4.33
CA HIS A 127 27.50 -20.74 4.27
C HIS A 127 27.59 -20.08 2.87
N GLN A 128 27.03 -18.87 2.75
CA GLN A 128 27.24 -17.95 1.62
C GLN A 128 28.73 -17.56 1.47
N PRO A 129 29.12 -16.99 0.32
CA PRO A 129 29.38 -15.55 0.35
C PRO A 129 28.79 -14.74 -0.82
N GLN A 130 28.64 -13.44 -0.58
CA GLN A 130 28.19 -12.43 -1.54
C GLN A 130 29.33 -11.98 -2.45
N SER A 131 29.03 -11.66 -3.71
CA SER A 131 29.89 -10.88 -4.64
C SER A 131 29.10 -10.54 -5.91
N ALA A 132 29.32 -9.42 -6.61
CA ALA A 132 29.91 -8.15 -6.22
C ALA A 132 29.43 -7.07 -7.22
N CYS A 133 29.51 -5.80 -6.85
CA CYS A 133 29.16 -4.67 -7.73
C CYS A 133 30.12 -4.56 -8.94
N SER A 134 29.62 -4.18 -10.11
CA SER A 134 30.45 -3.68 -11.21
C SER A 134 29.69 -2.67 -12.07
N ARG A 135 29.90 -1.38 -11.77
CA ARG A 135 29.62 -0.29 -12.70
C ARG A 135 30.62 -0.36 -13.87
N ARG A 136 30.15 -0.24 -15.11
CA ARG A 136 30.99 0.26 -16.22
C ARG A 136 30.65 1.71 -16.49
N ARG A 137 31.67 2.57 -16.40
CA ARG A 137 31.77 3.80 -17.19
C ARG A 137 32.88 3.56 -18.21
N HIS A 138 32.59 3.85 -19.46
CA HIS A 138 33.45 4.65 -20.35
C HIS A 138 32.57 5.15 -21.49
#